data_AF-A0A8J5N9L7-F1
#
_entry.id   AF-A0A8J5N9L7-F1
#
_cell.length_a   1.000
_cell.length_b   1.000
_cell.length_c   1.000
_cell.angle_alpha   90.00
_cell.angle_beta   90.00
_cell.angle_gamma   90.00
#
_symmetry.space_group_name_H-M   'P 1'
#
loop_
_entity.id
_entity.type
_entity.pdbx_description
1 polymer ?
#
loop_
_entity_poly.entity_id
_entity_poly.type
_entity_poly.pdbx_seq_one_letter_code
_entity_poly.pdbx_strand_id
1 'polypeptide(L)'
;MRVKRSSSSMVVLLLVLAASLATIVPDFEVKDHTLAEKSIKRQVKHLQEMGCQPIRQKFYVKDMLGPESKLHDYQLYPNVFSVKRCVNSFSYCGDTLGEETSSCLPVNGTVKKKQFKVYYSKDDKKQYSRMKLDIHRKCECHPQFPSHHKA
;
A
#
# COMPACT_ATOMS: atom_id res chain seq x y z
N MET A 1 85.71 4.63 45.74
CA MET A 1 84.72 3.74 45.07
C MET A 1 83.54 4.59 44.63
N ARG A 2 83.35 4.82 43.32
CA ARG A 2 82.34 5.73 42.77
C ARG A 2 81.18 4.95 42.16
N VAL A 3 79.97 5.29 42.62
CA VAL A 3 78.68 4.78 42.17
C VAL A 3 78.46 5.15 40.70
N LYS A 4 78.27 4.15 39.83
CA LYS A 4 77.88 4.33 38.43
C LYS A 4 76.35 4.32 38.35
N ARG A 5 75.75 5.50 38.09
CA ARG A 5 74.29 5.65 37.92
C ARG A 5 73.83 4.92 36.65
N SER A 6 72.94 3.96 36.84
CA SER A 6 72.19 3.28 35.78
C SER A 6 71.22 4.26 35.13
N SER A 7 71.41 4.53 33.84
CA SER A 7 70.54 5.38 33.01
C SER A 7 69.76 4.49 32.05
N SER A 8 68.93 3.60 32.59
CA SER A 8 68.11 2.65 31.82
C SER A 8 66.66 2.69 32.32
N SER A 9 66.01 3.86 32.33
CA SER A 9 64.59 3.97 32.72
C SER A 9 63.91 5.24 32.19
N MET A 10 64.17 5.62 30.93
CA MET A 10 63.38 6.68 30.28
C MET A 10 63.02 6.42 28.81
N VAL A 11 63.52 5.35 28.19
CA VAL A 11 63.19 5.05 26.78
C VAL A 11 62.05 4.04 26.67
N VAL A 12 61.82 3.21 27.71
CA VAL A 12 60.78 2.16 27.66
C VAL A 12 59.36 2.72 27.89
N LEU A 13 59.22 3.87 28.56
CA LEU A 13 57.90 4.44 28.84
C LEU A 13 57.26 5.16 27.62
N LEU A 14 58.06 5.59 26.64
CA LEU A 14 57.58 6.31 25.46
C LEU A 14 57.08 5.39 24.34
N LEU A 15 57.43 4.10 24.36
CA LEU A 15 56.97 3.13 23.36
C LEU A 15 55.59 2.51 23.68
N VAL A 16 55.10 2.63 24.92
CA VAL A 16 53.79 2.06 25.32
C VAL A 16 52.64 3.05 25.08
N LEU A 17 52.91 4.36 24.95
CA LEU A 17 51.89 5.38 24.71
C LEU A 17 51.56 5.63 23.22
N ALA A 18 52.42 5.20 22.29
CA ALA A 18 52.15 5.34 20.86
C ALA A 18 51.32 4.18 20.26
N ALA A 19 51.21 3.05 20.97
CA ALA A 19 50.46 1.88 20.50
C ALA A 19 48.97 1.89 20.89
N SER A 20 48.54 2.84 21.75
CA SER A 20 47.17 2.92 22.25
C SER A 20 46.29 3.96 21.54
N LEU A 21 46.81 4.66 20.52
CA LEU A 21 46.07 5.64 19.72
C LEU A 21 45.59 5.12 18.35
N ALA A 22 45.84 3.86 18.00
CA ALA A 22 45.54 3.31 16.67
C ALA A 22 44.29 2.41 16.59
N THR A 23 43.52 2.20 17.67
CA THR A 23 42.42 1.22 17.67
C THR A 23 41.11 1.71 18.29
N ILE A 24 40.81 3.00 18.16
CA ILE A 24 39.42 3.48 18.31
C ILE A 24 39.02 4.16 17.00
N VAL A 25 38.91 3.36 15.95
CA VAL A 25 37.99 3.71 14.87
C VAL A 25 36.62 3.43 15.47
N PRO A 26 35.77 4.45 15.74
CA PRO A 26 34.40 4.15 16.10
C PRO A 26 33.80 3.36 14.94
N ASP A 27 33.29 2.18 15.26
CA ASP A 27 32.54 1.30 14.38
C ASP A 27 31.23 2.03 13.98
N PHE A 28 31.34 2.99 13.08
CA PHE A 28 30.31 3.98 12.77
C PHE A 28 29.50 3.63 11.51
N GLU A 29 29.73 2.47 10.88
CA GLU A 29 29.15 2.17 9.56
C GLU A 29 28.07 1.08 9.53
N VAL A 30 27.73 0.43 10.65
CA VAL A 30 26.75 -0.68 10.61
C VAL A 30 25.31 -0.26 10.98
N LYS A 31 25.10 0.91 11.60
CA LYS A 31 23.74 1.34 12.01
C LYS A 31 22.87 1.84 10.85
N ASP A 32 23.46 2.53 9.87
CA ASP A 32 22.70 3.17 8.78
C ASP A 32 22.10 2.17 7.79
N HIS A 33 22.81 1.08 7.47
CA HIS A 33 22.30 0.06 6.54
C HIS A 33 21.01 -0.60 7.03
N THR A 34 20.87 -0.85 8.33
CA THR A 34 19.67 -1.48 8.89
C THR A 34 18.44 -0.57 8.87
N LEU A 35 18.63 0.75 8.99
CA LEU A 35 17.55 1.74 8.90
C LEU A 35 17.15 1.96 7.43
N ALA A 36 18.12 2.03 6.53
CA ALA A 36 17.89 2.10 5.09
C ALA A 36 17.13 0.85 4.58
N GLU A 37 17.56 -0.36 4.98
CA GLU A 37 16.90 -1.61 4.59
C GLU A 37 15.46 -1.69 5.12
N LYS A 38 15.22 -1.28 6.38
CA LYS A 38 13.86 -1.18 6.94
C LYS A 38 12.99 -0.17 6.18
N SER A 39 13.57 0.96 5.77
CA SER A 39 12.88 1.98 4.97
C SER A 39 12.49 1.43 3.59
N ILE A 40 13.42 0.79 2.89
CA ILE A 40 13.19 0.15 1.59
C ILE A 40 12.11 -0.92 1.72
N LYS A 41 12.17 -1.80 2.72
CA LYS A 41 11.13 -2.83 2.95
C LYS A 41 9.74 -2.22 3.18
N ARG A 42 9.65 -1.10 3.91
CA ARG A 42 8.37 -0.38 4.09
C ARG A 42 7.85 0.20 2.79
N GLN A 43 8.72 0.80 1.98
CA GLN A 43 8.35 1.35 0.68
C GLN A 43 7.89 0.26 -0.29
N VAL A 44 8.62 -0.86 -0.37
CA VAL A 44 8.23 -2.01 -1.21
C VAL A 44 6.89 -2.58 -0.77
N LYS A 45 6.68 -2.76 0.54
CA LYS A 45 5.39 -3.22 1.06
C LYS A 45 4.26 -2.25 0.70
N HIS A 46 4.50 -0.94 0.83
CA HIS A 46 3.52 0.08 0.47
C HIS A 46 3.19 0.04 -1.03
N LEU A 47 4.20 -0.11 -1.90
CA LEU A 47 4.00 -0.27 -3.34
C LEU A 47 3.21 -1.55 -3.67
N GLN A 48 3.47 -2.66 -2.98
CA GLN A 48 2.71 -3.91 -3.14
C GLN A 48 1.25 -3.74 -2.72
N GLU A 49 0.99 -3.02 -1.63
CA GLU A 49 -0.38 -2.71 -1.18
C GLU A 49 -1.13 -1.79 -2.16
N MET A 50 -0.41 -0.99 -2.95
CA MET A 50 -0.96 -0.17 -4.03
C MET A 50 -1.09 -0.93 -5.37
N GLY A 51 -0.68 -2.19 -5.45
CA GLY A 51 -0.81 -3.00 -6.67
C GLY A 51 -2.27 -3.25 -7.07
N CYS A 52 -2.49 -3.79 -8.27
CA CYS A 52 -3.83 -4.14 -8.75
C CYS A 52 -4.46 -5.27 -7.94
N GLN A 53 -5.34 -4.92 -7.01
CA GLN A 53 -6.05 -5.86 -6.15
C GLN A 53 -7.46 -5.36 -5.80
N PRO A 54 -8.38 -6.26 -5.35
CA PRO A 54 -9.72 -5.84 -4.98
C PRO A 54 -9.72 -4.99 -3.70
N ILE A 55 -10.08 -3.72 -3.82
CA ILE A 55 -10.20 -2.78 -2.70
C ILE A 55 -11.66 -2.54 -2.32
N ARG A 56 -11.92 -2.14 -1.07
CA ARG A 56 -13.28 -1.81 -0.63
C ARG A 56 -13.69 -0.44 -1.19
N GLN A 57 -14.72 -0.43 -2.02
CA GLN A 57 -15.38 0.78 -2.48
C GLN A 57 -16.75 0.94 -1.83
N LYS A 58 -17.11 2.20 -1.56
CA LYS A 58 -18.42 2.60 -1.07
C LYS A 58 -19.32 2.91 -2.26
N PHE A 59 -20.55 2.41 -2.22
CA PHE A 59 -21.60 2.66 -3.18
C PHE A 59 -22.81 3.24 -2.46
N TYR A 60 -23.23 4.43 -2.83
CA TYR A 60 -24.46 5.02 -2.32
C TYR A 60 -25.65 4.38 -3.01
N VAL A 61 -26.64 3.98 -2.22
CA VAL A 61 -27.81 3.26 -2.72
C VAL A 61 -28.57 4.10 -3.74
N LYS A 62 -28.73 5.41 -3.50
CA LYS A 62 -29.45 6.32 -4.40
C LYS A 62 -28.79 6.40 -5.78
N ASP A 63 -27.47 6.49 -5.85
CA ASP A 63 -26.72 6.56 -7.12
C ASP A 63 -26.85 5.29 -7.96
N MET A 64 -27.18 4.17 -7.31
CA MET A 64 -27.40 2.88 -7.97
C MET A 64 -28.85 2.65 -8.41
N LEU A 65 -29.78 3.51 -8.00
CA LEU A 65 -31.16 3.43 -8.46
C LEU A 65 -31.23 3.97 -9.89
N GLY A 66 -32.06 3.36 -10.73
CA GLY A 66 -32.39 3.95 -12.02
C GLY A 66 -33.05 5.33 -11.85
N PRO A 67 -32.97 6.21 -12.86
CA PRO A 67 -33.55 7.56 -12.78
C PRO A 67 -35.04 7.54 -12.45
N GLU A 68 -35.77 6.54 -12.94
CA GLU A 68 -37.22 6.36 -12.74
C GLU A 68 -37.60 5.67 -11.42
N SER A 69 -36.65 5.47 -10.50
CA SER A 69 -36.93 4.73 -9.28
C SER A 69 -37.73 5.56 -8.28
N LYS A 70 -38.95 5.12 -7.97
CA LYS A 70 -39.75 5.67 -6.85
C LYS A 70 -39.04 5.56 -5.49
N LEU A 71 -37.95 4.80 -5.38
CA LEU A 71 -37.19 4.66 -4.14
C LEU A 71 -36.39 5.92 -3.78
N HIS A 72 -36.22 6.87 -4.70
CA HIS A 72 -35.50 8.13 -4.45
C HIS A 72 -36.16 9.01 -3.37
N ASP A 73 -37.49 8.94 -3.27
CA ASP A 73 -38.30 9.73 -2.34
C ASP A 73 -38.25 9.22 -0.90
N TYR A 74 -37.77 7.99 -0.70
CA TYR A 74 -37.74 7.35 0.61
C TYR A 74 -36.37 7.50 1.27
N GLN A 75 -36.39 7.43 2.60
CA GLN A 75 -35.16 7.21 3.38
C GLN A 75 -34.79 5.72 3.32
N LEU A 76 -33.61 5.43 2.79
CA LEU A 76 -33.15 4.06 2.51
C LEU A 76 -32.13 3.60 3.55
N TYR A 77 -32.24 2.34 4.01
CA TYR A 77 -31.33 1.74 4.98
C TYR A 77 -30.85 0.33 4.57
N PRO A 78 -29.53 0.06 4.54
CA PRO A 78 -28.45 1.04 4.63
C PRO A 78 -28.49 1.98 3.42
N ASN A 79 -27.98 3.20 3.59
CA ASN A 79 -27.83 4.16 2.49
C ASN A 79 -26.54 3.95 1.68
N VAL A 80 -25.60 3.15 2.19
CA VAL A 80 -24.31 2.86 1.59
C VAL A 80 -23.99 1.37 1.70
N PHE A 81 -23.47 0.79 0.62
CA PHE A 81 -22.85 -0.54 0.62
C PHE A 81 -21.34 -0.42 0.47
N SER A 82 -20.59 -1.31 1.12
CA SER A 82 -19.15 -1.46 0.93
C SER A 82 -18.87 -2.82 0.30
N VAL A 83 -18.36 -2.84 -0.94
CA VAL A 83 -18.02 -4.07 -1.67
C VAL A 83 -16.62 -3.99 -2.27
N LYS A 84 -16.01 -5.15 -2.54
CA LYS A 84 -14.68 -5.22 -3.17
C LYS A 84 -14.79 -5.03 -4.68
N ARG A 85 -14.03 -4.10 -5.24
CA ARG A 85 -13.94 -3.77 -6.67
C ARG A 85 -12.49 -3.58 -7.08
N CYS A 86 -12.21 -3.80 -8.37
CA CYS A 86 -10.96 -3.41 -9.01
C CYS A 86 -11.10 -1.95 -9.42
N VAL A 87 -10.12 -1.11 -9.11
CA VAL A 87 -10.23 0.35 -9.29
C VAL A 87 -8.90 0.89 -9.79
N ASN A 88 -8.91 1.55 -10.95
CA ASN A 88 -7.70 2.10 -11.55
C ASN A 88 -7.04 3.17 -10.66
N SER A 89 -7.81 4.08 -10.05
CA SER A 89 -7.27 5.23 -9.30
C SER A 89 -6.44 4.88 -8.06
N PHE A 90 -6.52 3.63 -7.59
CA PHE A 90 -5.79 3.13 -6.42
C PHE A 90 -4.95 1.90 -6.74
N SER A 91 -4.85 1.53 -8.02
CA SER A 91 -4.13 0.35 -8.48
C SER A 91 -3.01 0.77 -9.40
N TYR A 92 -1.79 0.41 -9.03
CA TYR A 92 -0.63 0.57 -9.87
C TYR A 92 -0.50 -0.64 -10.81
N CYS A 93 -0.49 -0.37 -12.12
CA CYS A 93 -0.37 -1.35 -13.21
C CYS A 93 0.77 -1.00 -14.18
N GLY A 94 1.93 -0.59 -13.67
CA GLY A 94 3.08 -0.26 -14.50
C GLY A 94 4.31 -1.07 -14.12
N ASP A 95 5.12 -1.44 -15.12
CA ASP A 95 6.50 -1.88 -14.91
C ASP A 95 7.47 -0.68 -14.88
N THR A 96 6.98 0.50 -15.27
CA THR A 96 7.71 1.77 -15.38
C THR A 96 6.95 2.91 -14.70
N LEU A 97 7.69 3.80 -14.04
CA LEU A 97 7.14 5.01 -13.41
C LEU A 97 6.54 5.92 -14.48
N GLY A 98 5.21 5.93 -14.61
CA GLY A 98 4.48 7.00 -15.31
C GLY A 98 3.80 6.64 -16.64
N GLU A 99 3.77 5.36 -17.06
CA GLU A 99 3.05 4.97 -18.28
C GLU A 99 1.72 4.26 -17.96
N GLU A 100 0.60 4.90 -18.29
CA GLU A 100 -0.76 4.33 -18.14
C GLU A 100 -1.10 3.33 -19.26
N THR A 101 -0.19 2.43 -19.60
CA THR A 101 -0.42 1.45 -20.68
C THR A 101 -1.32 0.30 -20.26
N SER A 102 -1.67 0.21 -18.96
CA SER A 102 -2.50 -0.88 -18.43
C SER A 102 -3.60 -0.38 -17.49
N SER A 103 -4.66 -1.18 -17.35
CA SER A 103 -5.80 -0.93 -16.46
C SER A 103 -6.00 -2.11 -15.51
N CYS A 104 -6.44 -1.83 -14.29
CA CYS A 104 -6.72 -2.85 -13.28
C CYS A 104 -8.16 -3.37 -13.42
N LEU A 105 -8.33 -4.56 -13.98
CA LEU A 105 -9.64 -5.14 -14.27
C LEU A 105 -9.89 -6.40 -13.44
N PRO A 106 -11.16 -6.78 -13.20
CA PRO A 106 -11.46 -8.05 -12.56
C PRO A 106 -11.09 -9.24 -13.46
N VAL A 107 -10.46 -10.24 -12.86
CA VAL A 107 -10.19 -11.50 -13.55
C VAL A 107 -11.51 -12.18 -13.91
N ASN A 108 -11.66 -12.61 -15.17
CA ASN A 108 -12.84 -13.29 -15.65
C ASN A 108 -13.19 -14.52 -14.77
N GLY A 109 -14.49 -14.71 -14.49
CA GLY A 109 -14.98 -15.78 -13.63
C GLY A 109 -14.77 -15.58 -12.11
N THR A 110 -14.08 -14.52 -11.69
CA THR A 110 -13.87 -14.21 -10.26
C THR A 110 -14.88 -13.20 -9.69
N VAL A 111 -15.71 -12.63 -10.56
CA VAL A 111 -16.77 -11.70 -10.21
C VAL A 111 -17.99 -12.46 -9.68
N LYS A 112 -18.44 -12.13 -8.46
CA LYS A 112 -19.65 -12.71 -7.85
C LYS A 112 -20.75 -11.68 -7.66
N LYS A 113 -21.97 -12.01 -8.09
CA LYS A 113 -23.15 -11.19 -7.81
C LYS A 113 -23.67 -11.49 -6.41
N LYS A 114 -23.70 -10.49 -5.53
CA LYS A 114 -24.31 -10.59 -4.19
C LYS A 114 -25.55 -9.72 -4.11
N GLN A 115 -26.58 -10.26 -3.48
CA GLN A 115 -27.84 -9.55 -3.27
C GLN A 115 -27.87 -8.92 -1.88
N PHE A 116 -28.30 -7.66 -1.82
CA PHE A 116 -28.43 -6.88 -0.61
C PHE A 116 -29.89 -6.43 -0.45
N LYS A 117 -30.36 -6.33 0.79
CA LYS A 117 -31.68 -5.76 1.11
C LYS A 117 -31.50 -4.29 1.47
N VAL A 118 -32.30 -3.43 0.86
CA VAL A 118 -32.45 -2.02 1.21
C VAL A 118 -33.85 -1.84 1.77
N TYR A 119 -33.93 -1.39 3.01
CA TYR A 119 -35.16 -1.18 3.74
C TYR A 119 -35.64 0.27 3.59
N TYR A 120 -36.96 0.46 3.57
CA TYR A 120 -37.61 1.77 3.53
C TYR A 120 -39.00 1.69 4.17
N SER A 121 -39.55 2.83 4.59
CA SER A 121 -40.90 2.91 5.17
C SER A 121 -41.88 3.44 4.13
N LYS A 122 -42.98 2.73 3.88
CA LYS A 122 -44.06 3.16 2.99
C LYS A 122 -45.39 2.83 3.65
N ASP A 123 -46.27 3.83 3.76
CA ASP A 123 -47.60 3.70 4.39
C ASP A 123 -47.50 3.10 5.80
N ASP A 124 -46.56 3.63 6.61
CA ASP A 124 -46.19 3.15 7.95
C ASP A 124 -45.73 1.69 8.06
N LYS A 125 -45.49 1.02 6.92
CA LYS A 125 -44.99 -0.36 6.85
C LYS A 125 -43.54 -0.38 6.41
N LYS A 126 -42.72 -1.17 7.11
CA LYS A 126 -41.36 -1.49 6.69
C LYS A 126 -41.39 -2.41 5.47
N GLN A 127 -40.80 -1.96 4.38
CA GLN A 127 -40.62 -2.72 3.16
C GLN A 127 -39.13 -2.88 2.84
N TYR A 128 -38.81 -3.72 1.86
CA TYR A 128 -37.45 -3.82 1.35
C TYR A 128 -37.43 -4.03 -0.16
N SER A 129 -36.42 -3.45 -0.80
CA SER A 129 -36.03 -3.75 -2.16
C SER A 129 -34.73 -4.56 -2.16
N ARG A 130 -34.50 -5.32 -3.23
CA ARG A 130 -33.30 -6.13 -3.40
C ARG A 130 -32.40 -5.51 -4.46
N MET A 131 -31.17 -5.21 -4.09
CA MET A 131 -30.15 -4.72 -5.01
C MET A 131 -29.11 -5.80 -5.27
N LYS A 132 -28.59 -5.88 -6.50
CA LYS A 132 -27.50 -6.78 -6.86
C LYS A 132 -26.25 -5.94 -7.09
N LEU A 133 -25.15 -6.34 -6.47
CA LEU A 133 -23.83 -5.75 -6.64
C LEU A 133 -22.86 -6.84 -7.04
N ASP A 134 -21.96 -6.52 -7.97
CA ASP A 134 -20.84 -7.42 -8.24
C ASP A 134 -19.72 -7.20 -7.22
N ILE A 135 -19.09 -8.30 -6.84
CA ILE A 135 -17.98 -8.36 -5.91
C ILE A 135 -16.81 -8.99 -6.66
N HIS A 136 -15.74 -8.23 -6.83
CA HIS A 136 -14.53 -8.70 -7.49
C HIS A 136 -13.66 -9.45 -6.47
N ARG A 137 -13.29 -10.70 -6.77
CA ARG A 137 -12.44 -11.51 -5.87
C ARG A 137 -10.97 -11.48 -6.24
N LYS A 138 -10.65 -11.23 -7.50
CA LYS A 138 -9.29 -11.05 -8.01
C LYS A 138 -9.30 -9.92 -9.05
N CYS A 139 -8.17 -9.23 -9.15
CA CYS A 139 -7.92 -8.21 -10.16
C CYS A 139 -6.59 -8.53 -10.83
N GLU A 140 -6.42 -8.11 -12.07
CA GLU A 140 -5.16 -8.20 -12.81
C GLU A 140 -4.99 -6.98 -13.72
N CYS A 141 -3.74 -6.68 -14.04
CA CYS A 141 -3.41 -5.59 -14.96
C CYS A 141 -3.57 -6.11 -16.40
N HIS A 142 -4.36 -5.40 -17.19
CA HIS A 142 -4.50 -5.66 -18.61
C HIS A 142 -3.94 -4.50 -19.42
N PRO A 143 -3.15 -4.77 -20.47
CA PRO A 143 -2.71 -3.73 -21.39
C PRO A 143 -3.93 -3.09 -22.06
N GLN A 144 -3.98 -1.76 -22.05
CA GLN A 144 -4.92 -0.99 -22.83
C GLN A 144 -4.41 -0.99 -24.27
N PHE A 145 -5.18 -1.55 -25.21
CA PHE A 145 -4.81 -1.40 -26.62
C PHE A 145 -4.82 0.09 -26.96
N PRO A 146 -3.81 0.61 -27.68
CA PRO A 146 -3.84 1.98 -28.12
C PRO A 146 -5.09 2.19 -28.96
N SER A 147 -5.97 3.09 -28.51
CA SER A 147 -7.04 3.60 -29.36
C SER A 147 -6.38 4.16 -30.61
N HIS A 148 -6.60 3.52 -31.75
CA HIS A 148 -6.20 4.06 -33.04
C HIS A 148 -6.82 5.46 -33.18
N HIS A 149 -6.07 6.48 -32.82
CA HIS A 149 -6.28 7.84 -33.28
C HIS A 149 -6.09 7.80 -34.81
N LYS A 150 -7.18 7.55 -35.53
CA LYS A 150 -7.27 7.98 -36.92
C LYS A 150 -7.25 9.51 -36.88
N ALA A 151 -6.12 10.08 -37.29
CA ALA A 151 -6.00 11.47 -37.68
C ALA A 151 -6.90 11.76 -38.88
#